data_AF-A0A8S3QKQ8-F1
#
_entry.id   AF-A0A8S3QKQ8-F1
#
_cell.length_a   1.000
_cell.length_b   1.000
_cell.length_c   1.000
_cell.angle_alpha   90.00
_cell.angle_beta   90.00
_cell.angle_gamma   90.00
#
_symmetry.space_group_name_H-M   'P 1'
#
loop_
_entity.id
_entity.type
_entity.pdbx_description
1 polymer ?
#
loop_
_entity_poly.entity_id
_entity_poly.type
_entity_poly.pdbx_seq_one_letter_code
_entity_poly.pdbx_strand_id
1 'polypeptide(L)'
;MMDLDYDQLRDVKQRFFDCYKELETQRLQNRQSVHDRMLAVARAKESIKQDMQVDMEKVKSKMKEDFQQEIDKLQDTIRMQEEEIKQLRGERAEVLKLAKDNQGSERVERTIINEINEECRKNSHVLGISPRKVNMTDFRENGYNSPGRIRTPTTAALGNPPNGYKHHNDVRMQYTKSTPYEYGPRTTAQEQELERLEREIKRLTTTMRSPSPTPQQERIVNILEQRAKEADFESDTLLDQQQRSRNMMSQKMQEMTKLQTSLTTQTKDLIHLGQAYSKLNNSYRYGKT
;
A
#
# COMPACT_ATOMS: atom_id res chain seq x y z
N MET A 1 45.44 46.89 71.84
CA MET A 1 44.68 45.64 71.77
C MET A 1 43.41 45.88 72.56
N MET A 2 42.23 45.80 71.94
CA MET A 2 40.99 45.84 72.73
C MET A 2 40.84 44.46 73.37
N ASP A 3 40.95 44.39 74.69
CA ASP A 3 40.67 43.18 75.44
C ASP A 3 39.16 42.95 75.40
N LEU A 4 38.75 41.89 74.69
CA LEU A 4 37.37 41.43 74.68
C LEU A 4 36.97 41.04 76.11
N ASP A 5 35.86 41.60 76.57
CA ASP A 5 35.26 41.21 77.85
C ASP A 5 34.87 39.72 77.80
N TYR A 6 34.96 39.03 78.93
CA TYR A 6 34.75 37.58 79.03
C TYR A 6 33.37 37.15 78.50
N ASP A 7 32.35 38.00 78.72
CA ASP A 7 30.99 37.77 78.22
C ASP A 7 30.89 37.89 76.70
N GLN A 8 31.67 38.78 76.07
CA GLN A 8 31.74 38.90 74.61
C GLN A 8 32.42 37.68 74.00
N LEU A 9 33.49 37.17 74.64
CA LEU A 9 34.15 35.94 74.19
C LEU A 9 33.24 34.72 74.31
N ARG A 10 32.43 34.65 75.37
CA ARG A 10 31.44 33.58 75.58
C ARG A 10 30.34 33.61 74.52
N ASP A 11 29.79 34.79 74.20
CA ASP A 11 28.75 34.94 73.18
C ASP A 11 29.29 34.57 71.78
N VAL A 12 30.50 35.02 71.44
CA VAL A 12 31.15 34.64 70.17
C VAL A 12 31.34 33.12 70.09
N LYS A 13 31.83 32.48 71.17
CA LYS A 13 32.00 31.02 71.21
C LYS A 13 30.67 30.26 71.04
N GLN A 14 29.59 30.77 71.65
CA GLN A 14 28.26 30.18 71.51
C GLN A 14 27.75 30.29 70.07
N ARG A 15 27.87 31.47 69.45
CA ARG A 15 27.50 31.68 68.04
C ARG A 15 28.29 30.80 67.08
N PHE A 16 29.59 30.60 67.32
CA PHE A 16 30.41 29.67 66.54
C PHE A 16 29.92 28.23 66.67
N PHE A 17 29.56 27.80 67.88
CA PHE A 17 29.04 26.45 68.12
C PHE A 17 27.68 26.24 67.44
N ASP A 18 26.78 27.21 67.54
CA ASP A 18 25.46 27.16 66.90
C ASP A 18 25.58 27.15 65.37
N CYS A 19 26.46 27.99 64.82
CA CYS A 19 26.77 28.00 63.38
C CYS A 19 27.35 26.66 62.91
N TYR A 20 28.25 26.04 63.69
CA TYR A 20 28.79 24.72 63.36
C TYR A 20 27.70 23.64 63.36
N LYS A 21 26.79 23.66 64.35
CA LYS A 21 25.66 22.73 64.44
C LYS A 21 24.68 22.91 63.28
N GLU A 22 24.39 24.15 62.90
CA GLU A 22 23.54 24.47 61.75
C GLU A 22 24.17 24.00 60.43
N LEU A 23 25.48 24.23 60.24
CA LEU A 23 26.22 23.75 59.07
C LEU A 23 26.16 22.22 58.95
N GLU A 24 26.34 21.49 60.05
CA GLU A 24 26.29 20.03 60.01
C GLU A 24 24.85 19.52 59.76
N THR A 25 23.84 20.22 60.28
CA THR A 25 22.42 19.94 59.99
C THR A 25 22.12 20.16 58.51
N GLN A 26 22.57 21.27 57.92
CA GLN A 26 22.40 21.54 56.49
C GLN A 26 23.12 20.49 55.63
N ARG A 27 24.32 20.05 56.02
CA ARG A 27 25.04 18.98 55.33
C ARG A 27 24.27 17.67 55.34
N LEU A 28 23.68 17.30 56.48
CA LEU A 28 22.87 16.09 56.58
C LEU A 28 21.60 16.18 55.71
N GLN A 29 20.89 17.31 55.78
CA GLN A 29 19.72 17.57 54.96
C GLN A 29 20.04 17.54 53.47
N ASN A 30 21.18 18.08 53.05
CA ASN A 30 21.60 18.07 51.65
C ASN A 30 21.91 16.63 51.17
N ARG A 31 22.60 15.82 51.99
CA ARG A 31 22.81 14.38 51.68
C ARG A 31 21.49 13.65 51.54
N GLN A 32 20.54 13.87 52.45
CA GLN A 32 19.21 13.26 52.38
C GLN A 32 18.44 13.70 51.13
N SER A 33 18.44 15.01 50.83
CA SER A 33 17.79 15.57 49.64
C SER A 33 18.37 15.02 48.33
N VAL A 34 19.69 14.84 48.25
CA VAL A 34 20.34 14.20 47.08
C VAL A 34 19.89 12.75 46.94
N HIS A 35 19.88 12.00 48.05
CA HIS A 35 19.42 10.62 48.07
C HIS A 35 17.95 10.49 47.64
N ASP A 36 17.07 11.33 48.17
CA ASP A 36 15.64 11.30 47.84
C ASP A 36 15.40 11.67 46.37
N ARG A 37 16.14 12.64 45.82
CA ARG A 37 16.12 12.95 44.39
C ARG A 37 16.55 11.77 43.54
N MET A 38 17.62 11.07 43.94
CA MET A 38 18.10 9.88 43.24
C MET A 38 17.04 8.76 43.25
N LEU A 39 16.39 8.52 44.40
CA LEU A 39 15.31 7.53 44.50
C LEU A 39 14.09 7.92 43.66
N ALA A 40 13.70 9.19 43.66
CA ALA A 40 12.60 9.68 42.82
C ALA A 40 12.88 9.46 41.33
N VAL A 41 14.12 9.74 40.88
CA VAL A 41 14.55 9.49 39.50
C VAL A 41 14.56 7.98 39.20
N ALA A 42 15.03 7.14 40.12
CA ALA A 42 15.03 5.69 39.93
C ALA A 42 13.60 5.14 39.77
N ARG A 43 12.67 5.59 40.62
CA ARG A 43 11.24 5.23 40.53
C ARG A 43 10.60 5.71 39.24
N ALA A 44 10.87 6.96 38.83
CA ALA A 44 10.35 7.51 37.57
C ALA A 44 10.86 6.72 36.36
N LYS A 45 12.15 6.34 36.35
CA LYS A 45 12.73 5.51 35.29
C LYS A 45 12.08 4.13 35.21
N GLU A 46 11.83 3.50 36.36
CA GLU A 46 11.17 2.19 36.39
C GLU A 46 9.72 2.28 35.93
N SER A 47 8.98 3.32 36.32
CA SER A 47 7.62 3.58 35.84
C SER A 47 7.58 3.71 34.32
N ILE A 48 8.45 4.54 33.73
CA ILE A 48 8.52 4.73 32.28
C ILE A 48 8.83 3.42 31.56
N LYS A 49 9.72 2.59 32.13
CA LYS A 49 10.06 1.29 31.56
C LYS A 49 8.86 0.34 31.57
N GLN A 50 8.10 0.31 32.66
CA GLN A 50 6.89 -0.49 32.77
C GLN A 50 5.81 -0.02 31.79
N ASP A 51 5.57 1.29 31.70
CA ASP A 51 4.61 1.88 30.76
C ASP A 51 4.99 1.55 29.31
N MET A 52 6.26 1.71 28.94
CA MET A 52 6.77 1.37 27.61
C MET A 52 6.61 -0.12 27.31
N GLN A 53 6.80 -0.99 28.29
CA GLN A 53 6.63 -2.43 28.13
C GLN A 53 5.16 -2.80 27.88
N VAL A 54 4.24 -2.21 28.65
CA VAL A 54 2.79 -2.38 28.46
C VAL A 54 2.37 -1.89 27.07
N ASP A 55 2.85 -0.73 26.64
CA ASP A 55 2.52 -0.19 25.32
C ASP A 55 3.07 -1.06 24.17
N MET A 56 4.29 -1.59 24.31
CA MET A 56 4.81 -2.57 23.35
C MET A 56 3.96 -3.83 23.28
N GLU A 57 3.49 -4.34 24.42
CA GLU A 57 2.60 -5.51 24.45
C GLU A 57 1.25 -5.22 23.79
N LYS A 58 0.66 -4.05 24.05
CA LYS A 58 -0.57 -3.59 23.37
C LYS A 58 -0.38 -3.52 21.86
N VAL A 59 0.72 -2.93 21.39
CA VAL A 59 1.03 -2.83 19.95
C VAL A 59 1.18 -4.22 19.33
N LYS A 60 1.90 -5.13 20.00
CA LYS A 60 2.05 -6.52 19.53
C LYS A 60 0.72 -7.25 19.44
N SER A 61 -0.14 -7.09 20.45
CA SER A 61 -1.47 -7.72 20.47
C SER A 61 -2.36 -7.16 19.36
N LYS A 62 -2.39 -5.83 19.20
CA LYS A 62 -3.15 -5.19 18.12
C LYS A 62 -2.65 -5.62 16.73
N MET A 63 -1.32 -5.66 16.53
CA MET A 63 -0.75 -6.10 15.26
C MET A 63 -1.09 -7.56 14.94
N LYS A 64 -1.14 -8.44 15.94
CA LYS A 64 -1.60 -9.83 15.75
C LYS A 64 -3.08 -9.89 15.39
N GLU A 65 -3.90 -9.09 16.04
CA GLU A 65 -5.33 -9.00 15.76
C GLU A 65 -5.59 -8.48 14.34
N ASP A 66 -4.94 -7.39 13.94
CA ASP A 66 -5.05 -6.82 12.60
C ASP A 66 -4.62 -7.83 11.52
N PHE A 67 -3.51 -8.56 11.74
CA PHE A 67 -3.10 -9.62 10.82
C PHE A 67 -4.08 -10.79 10.77
N GLN A 68 -4.66 -11.18 11.92
CA GLN A 68 -5.64 -12.25 11.93
C GLN A 68 -6.91 -11.83 11.18
N GLN A 69 -7.40 -10.61 11.40
CA GLN A 69 -8.55 -10.06 10.68
C GLN A 69 -8.29 -10.01 9.17
N GLU A 70 -7.09 -9.64 8.74
CA GLU A 70 -6.73 -9.61 7.32
C GLU A 70 -6.66 -11.03 6.73
N ILE A 71 -6.10 -11.99 7.46
CA ILE A 71 -6.10 -13.40 7.07
C ILE A 71 -7.54 -13.90 6.89
N ASP A 72 -8.43 -13.60 7.84
CA ASP A 72 -9.83 -14.03 7.80
C ASP A 72 -10.56 -13.42 6.60
N LYS A 73 -10.36 -12.12 6.32
CA LYS A 73 -10.92 -11.45 5.12
C LYS A 73 -10.43 -12.08 3.81
N LEU A 74 -9.14 -12.39 3.73
CA LEU A 74 -8.55 -13.02 2.54
C LEU A 74 -9.08 -14.45 2.37
N GLN A 75 -9.23 -15.20 3.46
CA GLN A 75 -9.84 -16.54 3.44
C GLN A 75 -11.30 -16.48 2.96
N ASP A 76 -12.09 -15.51 3.43
CA ASP A 76 -13.46 -15.30 2.96
C ASP A 76 -13.51 -14.94 1.47
N THR A 77 -12.60 -14.09 1.02
CA THR A 77 -12.48 -13.72 -0.40
C THR A 77 -12.15 -14.93 -1.26
N ILE A 78 -11.20 -15.77 -0.84
CA ILE A 78 -10.85 -17.02 -1.53
C ILE A 78 -12.07 -17.94 -1.59
N ARG A 79 -12.79 -18.12 -0.48
CA ARG A 79 -13.99 -18.96 -0.42
C ARG A 79 -15.05 -18.51 -1.41
N MET A 80 -15.34 -17.19 -1.47
CA MET A 80 -16.29 -16.63 -2.44
C MET A 80 -15.83 -16.85 -3.88
N GLN A 81 -14.56 -16.66 -4.17
CA GLN A 81 -14.00 -16.91 -5.51
C GLN A 81 -14.05 -18.39 -5.89
N GLU A 82 -13.82 -19.31 -4.96
CA GLU A 82 -13.97 -20.75 -5.19
C GLU A 82 -15.42 -21.14 -5.50
N GLU A 83 -16.39 -20.55 -4.79
CA GLU A 83 -17.82 -20.72 -5.06
C GLU A 83 -18.21 -20.17 -6.44
N GLU A 84 -17.72 -18.98 -6.81
CA GLU A 84 -17.93 -18.38 -8.13
C GLU A 84 -17.35 -19.26 -9.25
N ILE A 85 -16.12 -19.76 -9.09
CA ILE A 85 -15.51 -20.69 -10.05
C ILE A 85 -16.35 -21.97 -10.18
N LYS A 86 -16.86 -22.49 -9.07
CA LYS A 86 -17.73 -23.68 -9.07
C LYS A 86 -19.02 -23.41 -9.83
N GLN A 87 -19.65 -22.26 -9.63
CA GLN A 87 -20.84 -21.84 -10.35
C GLN A 87 -20.57 -21.71 -11.85
N LEU A 88 -19.54 -20.97 -12.25
CA LEU A 88 -19.16 -20.78 -13.66
C LEU A 88 -18.84 -22.10 -14.36
N ARG A 89 -18.22 -23.06 -13.64
CA ARG A 89 -18.01 -24.42 -14.17
C ARG A 89 -19.32 -25.16 -14.40
N GLY A 90 -20.31 -24.99 -13.52
CA GLY A 90 -21.67 -25.52 -13.68
C GLY A 90 -22.37 -24.92 -14.89
N GLU A 91 -22.39 -23.60 -15.00
CA GLU A 91 -22.99 -22.87 -16.13
C GLU A 91 -22.34 -23.27 -17.47
N ARG A 92 -21.01 -23.39 -17.51
CA ARG A 92 -20.30 -23.87 -18.71
C ARG A 92 -20.72 -25.28 -19.10
N ALA A 93 -20.92 -26.18 -18.14
CA ALA A 93 -21.36 -27.54 -18.42
C ALA A 93 -22.79 -27.57 -19.00
N GLU A 94 -23.67 -26.69 -18.51
CA GLU A 94 -25.03 -26.54 -19.01
C GLU A 94 -25.06 -25.97 -20.44
N VAL A 95 -24.27 -24.92 -20.72
CA VAL A 95 -24.12 -24.37 -22.07
C VAL A 95 -23.61 -25.42 -23.06
N LEU A 96 -22.63 -26.24 -22.66
CA LEU A 96 -22.12 -27.33 -23.50
C LEU A 96 -23.18 -28.40 -23.77
N LYS A 97 -24.07 -28.67 -22.81
CA LYS A 97 -25.19 -29.60 -22.99
C LYS A 97 -26.19 -29.05 -24.01
N LEU A 98 -26.62 -27.79 -23.84
CA LEU A 98 -27.52 -27.10 -24.77
C LEU A 98 -26.95 -27.04 -26.19
N ALA A 99 -25.65 -26.78 -26.34
CA ALA A 99 -24.98 -26.78 -27.63
C ALA A 99 -25.00 -28.15 -28.33
N LYS A 100 -24.86 -29.25 -27.56
CA LYS A 100 -24.97 -30.62 -28.10
C LYS A 100 -26.41 -30.94 -28.52
N ASP A 101 -27.39 -30.56 -27.71
CA ASP A 101 -28.81 -30.78 -28.01
C ASP A 101 -29.22 -30.00 -29.28
N ASN A 102 -28.77 -28.76 -29.44
CA ASN A 102 -28.97 -27.97 -30.65
C ASN A 102 -28.29 -28.57 -31.89
N GLN A 103 -27.09 -29.14 -31.77
CA GLN A 103 -26.45 -29.87 -32.88
C GLN A 103 -27.26 -31.11 -33.30
N GLY A 104 -27.94 -31.77 -32.35
CA GLY A 104 -28.89 -32.84 -32.64
C GLY A 104 -30.06 -32.33 -33.50
N SER A 105 -30.65 -31.20 -33.11
CA SER A 105 -31.73 -30.56 -33.87
C SER A 105 -31.31 -30.17 -35.28
N GLU A 106 -30.13 -29.55 -35.45
CA GLU A 106 -29.62 -29.20 -36.79
C GLU A 106 -29.44 -30.42 -37.72
N ARG A 107 -29.09 -31.59 -37.16
CA ARG A 107 -28.99 -32.81 -37.96
C ARG A 107 -30.35 -33.32 -38.39
N VAL A 108 -31.34 -33.29 -37.49
CA VAL A 108 -32.72 -33.69 -37.79
C VAL A 108 -33.33 -32.76 -38.83
N GLU A 109 -33.14 -31.44 -38.71
CA GLU A 109 -33.59 -30.46 -39.70
C GLU A 109 -32.99 -30.72 -41.09
N ARG A 110 -31.68 -30.99 -41.18
CA ARG A 110 -31.04 -31.35 -42.47
C ARG A 110 -31.61 -32.62 -43.06
N THR A 111 -31.91 -33.63 -42.24
CA THR A 111 -32.54 -34.88 -42.70
C THR A 111 -33.94 -34.62 -43.26
N ILE A 112 -34.78 -33.87 -42.54
CA ILE A 112 -36.13 -33.51 -42.99
C ILE A 112 -36.06 -32.71 -44.30
N ILE A 113 -35.15 -31.74 -44.41
CA ILE A 113 -35.00 -30.96 -45.66
C ILE A 113 -34.55 -31.85 -46.82
N ASN A 114 -33.66 -32.82 -46.58
CA ASN A 114 -33.25 -33.77 -47.62
C ASN A 114 -34.43 -34.66 -48.06
N GLU A 115 -35.27 -35.12 -47.14
CA GLU A 115 -36.48 -35.89 -47.45
C GLU A 115 -37.48 -35.06 -48.28
N ILE A 116 -37.73 -33.80 -47.89
CA ILE A 116 -38.60 -32.88 -48.64
C ILE A 116 -38.04 -32.65 -50.05
N ASN A 117 -36.74 -32.43 -50.19
CA ASN A 117 -36.11 -32.22 -51.51
C ASN A 117 -36.23 -33.46 -52.40
N GLU A 118 -36.12 -34.66 -51.82
CA GLU A 118 -36.25 -35.91 -52.55
C GLU A 118 -37.70 -36.17 -52.99
N GLU A 119 -38.68 -35.91 -52.13
CA GLU A 119 -40.10 -35.97 -52.48
C GLU A 119 -40.48 -34.91 -53.54
N CYS A 120 -39.95 -33.70 -53.43
CA CYS A 120 -40.10 -32.67 -54.47
C CYS A 120 -39.52 -33.13 -55.80
N ARG A 121 -38.36 -33.81 -55.82
CA ARG A 121 -37.80 -34.41 -57.04
C ARG A 121 -38.71 -35.49 -57.61
N LYS A 122 -39.17 -36.44 -56.80
CA LYS A 122 -40.09 -37.50 -57.25
C LYS A 122 -41.38 -36.92 -57.84
N ASN A 123 -42.02 -35.99 -57.14
CA ASN A 123 -43.24 -35.32 -57.63
C ASN A 123 -43.00 -34.52 -58.90
N SER A 124 -41.87 -33.83 -59.00
CA SER A 124 -41.50 -33.09 -60.21
C SER A 124 -41.30 -34.01 -61.42
N HIS A 125 -40.78 -35.21 -61.19
CA HIS A 125 -40.58 -36.23 -62.23
C HIS A 125 -41.91 -36.79 -62.74
N VAL A 126 -42.88 -37.00 -61.83
CA VAL A 126 -44.25 -37.42 -62.17
C VAL A 126 -45.02 -36.32 -62.92
N LEU A 127 -44.79 -35.06 -62.57
CA LEU A 127 -45.49 -33.91 -63.15
C LEU A 127 -44.80 -33.32 -64.40
N GLY A 128 -43.61 -33.81 -64.78
CA GLY A 128 -42.87 -33.37 -65.96
C GLY A 128 -42.29 -31.94 -65.87
N ILE A 129 -42.17 -31.39 -64.66
CA ILE A 129 -41.69 -30.02 -64.39
C ILE A 129 -40.36 -30.11 -63.66
N SER A 130 -39.39 -29.25 -63.97
CA SER A 130 -38.09 -29.28 -63.27
C SER A 130 -38.21 -28.64 -61.87
N PRO A 131 -37.80 -29.32 -60.78
CA PRO A 131 -37.98 -28.79 -59.44
C PRO A 131 -37.02 -27.63 -59.19
N ARG A 132 -37.54 -26.56 -58.60
CA ARG A 132 -36.72 -25.40 -58.19
C ARG A 132 -35.90 -25.81 -56.96
N LYS A 133 -34.56 -25.75 -57.06
CA LYS A 133 -33.67 -26.01 -55.91
C LYS A 133 -33.89 -24.96 -54.83
N VAL A 134 -34.21 -25.39 -53.62
CA VAL A 134 -34.22 -24.54 -52.42
C VAL A 134 -32.78 -24.47 -51.89
N ASN A 135 -32.25 -23.25 -51.76
CA ASN A 135 -30.86 -23.04 -51.39
C ASN A 135 -30.72 -23.12 -49.86
N MET A 136 -29.86 -24.00 -49.36
CA MET A 136 -29.64 -24.23 -47.92
C MET A 136 -28.92 -23.06 -47.22
N THR A 137 -28.50 -22.05 -47.97
CA THR A 137 -27.80 -20.85 -47.47
C THR A 137 -28.72 -19.89 -46.74
N ASP A 138 -30.01 -19.90 -47.07
CA ASP A 138 -30.94 -18.83 -46.65
C ASP A 138 -31.44 -19.03 -45.22
N PHE A 139 -31.19 -20.21 -44.62
CA PHE A 139 -31.46 -20.47 -43.20
C PHE A 139 -30.34 -20.00 -42.26
N ARG A 140 -29.16 -19.62 -42.79
CA ARG A 140 -28.06 -19.07 -41.96
C ARG A 140 -28.14 -17.56 -41.76
N GLU A 141 -29.05 -16.86 -42.43
CA GLU A 141 -29.00 -15.40 -42.55
C GLU A 141 -30.04 -14.65 -41.70
N ASN A 142 -30.81 -15.33 -40.84
CA ASN A 142 -31.74 -14.70 -39.88
C ASN A 142 -31.21 -14.69 -38.43
N GLY A 143 -29.94 -14.34 -38.26
CA GLY A 143 -29.36 -14.09 -36.95
C GLY A 143 -28.19 -13.13 -37.03
N TYR A 144 -28.49 -11.84 -36.82
CA TYR A 144 -27.55 -10.72 -36.67
C TYR A 144 -26.87 -10.22 -37.96
N ASN A 145 -27.57 -9.30 -38.64
CA ASN A 145 -26.94 -8.29 -39.48
C ASN A 145 -25.88 -7.52 -38.68
N SER A 146 -24.62 -7.70 -39.05
CA SER A 146 -23.54 -6.74 -38.79
C SER A 146 -22.90 -6.40 -40.15
N PRO A 147 -22.95 -5.14 -40.61
CA PRO A 147 -22.48 -4.77 -41.93
C PRO A 147 -20.96 -4.52 -41.88
N GLY A 148 -20.20 -5.34 -42.59
CA GLY A 148 -18.79 -5.03 -42.84
C GLY A 148 -17.88 -6.25 -42.84
N ARG A 149 -17.81 -6.96 -43.98
CA ARG A 149 -16.64 -7.77 -44.28
C ARG A 149 -16.23 -7.59 -45.73
N ILE A 150 -15.52 -6.48 -45.96
CA ILE A 150 -14.57 -6.37 -47.07
C ILE A 150 -13.55 -7.49 -46.83
N ARG A 151 -13.56 -8.52 -47.67
CA ARG A 151 -12.50 -9.53 -47.71
C ARG A 151 -11.28 -8.88 -48.36
N THR A 152 -10.35 -8.37 -47.56
CA THR A 152 -8.97 -8.17 -48.02
C THR A 152 -8.28 -9.54 -48.13
N PRO A 153 -7.47 -9.78 -49.17
CA PRO A 153 -6.76 -11.05 -49.34
C PRO A 153 -5.66 -11.18 -48.27
N THR A 154 -5.67 -12.29 -47.54
CA THR A 154 -4.63 -12.67 -46.59
C THR A 154 -3.35 -12.98 -47.35
N THR A 155 -2.35 -12.11 -47.28
CA THR A 155 -0.99 -12.39 -47.70
C THR A 155 -0.32 -13.31 -46.69
N ALA A 156 0.04 -14.51 -47.15
CA ALA A 156 0.87 -15.48 -46.45
C ALA A 156 2.34 -15.02 -46.42
N ALA A 157 2.66 -14.02 -45.59
CA ALA A 157 4.04 -13.63 -45.31
C ALA A 157 4.12 -13.00 -43.92
N LEU A 158 4.37 -13.83 -42.90
CA LEU A 158 5.08 -13.55 -41.64
C LEU A 158 4.92 -14.78 -40.72
N GLY A 159 5.46 -15.91 -41.20
CA GLY A 159 5.73 -17.08 -40.37
C GLY A 159 7.11 -16.93 -39.72
N ASN A 160 7.11 -16.83 -38.39
CA ASN A 160 8.22 -16.96 -37.44
C ASN A 160 9.35 -15.90 -37.44
N PRO A 161 9.79 -15.53 -36.23
CA PRO A 161 11.20 -15.60 -35.88
C PRO A 161 11.46 -16.53 -34.67
N PRO A 162 12.72 -16.95 -34.46
CA PRO A 162 13.06 -18.25 -33.88
C PRO A 162 13.24 -18.24 -32.36
N ASN A 163 13.04 -19.42 -31.77
CA ASN A 163 13.51 -19.80 -30.46
C ASN A 163 15.03 -19.54 -30.32
N GLY A 164 15.42 -18.86 -29.24
CA GLY A 164 16.75 -19.02 -28.67
C GLY A 164 17.35 -17.76 -28.08
N TYR A 165 16.98 -17.41 -26.84
CA TYR A 165 17.91 -16.75 -25.91
C TYR A 165 17.63 -17.23 -24.49
N LYS A 166 18.54 -18.08 -24.00
CA LYS A 166 18.80 -18.25 -22.57
C LYS A 166 19.53 -16.99 -22.11
N HIS A 167 18.99 -16.25 -21.15
CA HIS A 167 19.75 -15.26 -20.39
C HIS A 167 19.45 -15.38 -18.90
N HIS A 168 20.54 -15.43 -18.14
CA HIS A 168 20.64 -15.44 -16.69
C HIS A 168 19.84 -14.30 -16.05
N ASN A 169 18.99 -14.62 -15.07
CA ASN A 169 18.43 -13.66 -14.14
C ASN A 169 19.25 -13.66 -12.85
N ASP A 170 20.37 -12.96 -12.87
CA ASP A 170 20.98 -12.36 -11.68
C ASP A 170 21.03 -10.84 -11.92
N VAL A 171 19.91 -10.16 -11.62
CA VAL A 171 19.88 -8.70 -11.54
C VAL A 171 19.40 -8.32 -10.16
N ARG A 172 20.40 -8.10 -9.31
CA ARG A 172 20.37 -7.33 -8.06
C ARG A 172 19.64 -6.00 -8.31
N MET A 173 18.43 -5.87 -7.77
CA MET A 173 17.66 -4.61 -7.73
C MET A 173 18.51 -3.51 -7.09
N GLN A 174 19.07 -2.63 -7.92
CA GLN A 174 19.57 -1.34 -7.48
C GLN A 174 18.44 -0.33 -7.66
N TYR A 175 17.98 0.22 -6.55
CA TYR A 175 17.04 1.34 -6.52
C TYR A 175 17.73 2.57 -7.13
N THR A 176 17.54 2.81 -8.42
CA THR A 176 17.82 4.12 -9.01
C THR A 176 16.61 5.02 -8.75
N LYS A 177 16.88 6.16 -8.10
CA LYS A 177 15.90 7.20 -7.80
C LYS A 177 15.18 7.63 -9.07
N SER A 178 13.87 7.47 -9.12
CA SER A 178 13.01 8.05 -10.15
C SER A 178 13.14 9.57 -10.08
N THR A 179 13.75 10.16 -11.10
CA THR A 179 13.68 11.59 -11.36
C THR A 179 12.22 11.97 -11.65
N PRO A 180 11.74 13.13 -11.17
CA PRO A 180 10.41 13.62 -11.53
C PRO A 180 10.37 13.84 -13.04
N TYR A 181 9.39 13.24 -13.72
CA TYR A 181 9.12 13.56 -15.13
C TYR A 181 8.61 15.01 -15.18
N GLU A 182 9.48 15.95 -15.52
CA GLU A 182 9.09 17.31 -15.88
C GLU A 182 8.30 17.23 -17.19
N TYR A 183 7.00 17.48 -17.14
CA TYR A 183 6.18 17.68 -18.32
C TYR A 183 6.62 18.99 -18.99
N GLY A 184 7.45 18.89 -20.03
CA GLY A 184 7.71 20.01 -20.93
C GLY A 184 6.42 20.49 -21.61
N PRO A 185 6.34 21.77 -22.01
CA PRO A 185 5.17 22.31 -22.71
C PRO A 185 4.90 21.51 -23.99
N ARG A 186 3.64 21.09 -24.17
CA ARG A 186 3.21 20.29 -25.34
C ARG A 186 3.43 21.11 -26.61
N THR A 187 3.88 20.44 -27.67
CA THR A 187 4.00 21.08 -28.98
C THR A 187 2.60 21.27 -29.58
N THR A 188 2.43 22.30 -30.41
CA THR A 188 1.14 22.60 -31.08
C THR A 188 0.58 21.42 -31.88
N ALA A 189 1.46 20.53 -32.40
CA ALA A 189 1.06 19.29 -33.06
C ALA A 189 0.45 18.26 -32.10
N GLN A 190 0.99 18.14 -30.88
CA GLN A 190 0.45 17.25 -29.85
C GLN A 190 -0.89 17.74 -29.32
N GLU A 191 -1.09 19.06 -29.21
CA GLU A 191 -2.38 19.64 -28.85
C GLU A 191 -3.46 19.36 -29.91
N GLN A 192 -3.12 19.48 -31.20
CA GLN A 192 -4.06 19.15 -32.28
C GLN A 192 -4.42 17.67 -32.33
N GLU A 193 -3.46 16.78 -32.04
CA GLU A 193 -3.71 15.34 -31.98
C GLU A 193 -4.56 14.95 -30.76
N LEU A 194 -4.34 15.59 -29.61
CA LEU A 194 -5.19 15.46 -28.45
C LEU A 194 -6.61 15.97 -28.71
N GLU A 195 -6.76 17.12 -29.36
CA GLU A 195 -8.07 17.67 -29.68
C GLU A 195 -8.83 16.77 -30.66
N ARG A 196 -8.12 16.15 -31.62
CA ARG A 196 -8.69 15.14 -32.51
C ARG A 196 -9.13 13.90 -31.74
N LEU A 197 -8.29 13.38 -30.83
CA LEU A 197 -8.61 12.21 -30.00
C LEU A 197 -9.77 12.50 -29.05
N GLU A 198 -9.84 13.70 -28.47
CA GLU A 198 -10.96 14.14 -27.63
C GLU A 198 -12.27 14.22 -28.42
N ARG A 199 -12.24 14.72 -29.67
CA ARG A 199 -13.42 14.72 -30.55
C ARG A 199 -13.85 13.30 -30.93
N GLU A 200 -12.90 12.40 -31.19
CA GLU A 200 -13.18 10.99 -31.51
C GLU A 200 -13.79 10.26 -30.30
N ILE A 201 -13.21 10.43 -29.12
CA ILE A 201 -13.74 9.92 -27.85
C ILE A 201 -15.15 10.44 -27.63
N LYS A 202 -15.37 11.77 -27.76
CA LYS A 202 -16.69 12.37 -27.58
C LYS A 202 -17.71 11.82 -28.57
N ARG A 203 -17.33 11.56 -29.81
CA ARG A 203 -18.19 10.91 -30.82
C ARG A 203 -18.53 9.48 -30.43
N LEU A 204 -17.55 8.69 -30.01
CA LEU A 204 -17.74 7.31 -29.57
C LEU A 204 -18.61 7.24 -28.31
N THR A 205 -18.41 8.13 -27.34
CA THR A 205 -19.25 8.24 -26.13
C THR A 205 -20.69 8.64 -26.47
N THR A 206 -20.89 9.52 -27.47
CA THR A 206 -22.23 9.91 -27.91
C THR A 206 -22.93 8.80 -28.68
N THR A 207 -22.18 8.01 -29.46
CA THR A 207 -22.71 6.89 -30.27
C THR A 207 -22.98 5.65 -29.41
N MET A 208 -22.25 5.49 -28.30
CA MET A 208 -22.43 4.43 -27.29
C MET A 208 -23.51 4.75 -26.24
N ARG A 209 -24.15 5.93 -26.30
CA ARG A 209 -25.19 6.32 -25.34
C ARG A 209 -26.48 5.55 -25.65
N SER A 210 -26.55 4.33 -25.11
CA SER A 210 -27.76 3.52 -25.06
C SER A 210 -28.88 4.28 -24.32
N PRO A 211 -30.16 3.92 -24.51
CA PRO A 211 -31.29 4.65 -23.96
C PRO A 211 -31.21 4.74 -22.43
N SER A 212 -31.90 5.73 -21.87
CA SER A 212 -31.93 6.12 -20.44
C SER A 212 -31.61 4.96 -19.48
N PRO A 213 -30.67 5.16 -18.54
CA PRO A 213 -30.28 4.12 -17.60
C PRO A 213 -31.51 3.55 -16.91
N THR A 214 -31.61 2.22 -16.90
CA THR A 214 -32.71 1.57 -16.18
C THR A 214 -32.62 1.91 -14.69
N PRO A 215 -33.74 1.91 -13.93
CA PRO A 215 -33.72 2.18 -12.48
C PRO A 215 -32.82 1.24 -11.67
N GLN A 216 -32.40 0.12 -12.26
CA GLN A 216 -31.41 -0.80 -11.69
C GLN A 216 -29.98 -0.32 -11.96
N GLN A 217 -29.70 0.21 -13.15
CA GLN A 217 -28.40 0.81 -13.48
C GLN A 217 -28.14 2.09 -12.66
N GLU A 218 -29.14 2.93 -12.43
CA GLU A 218 -28.99 4.12 -11.57
C GLU A 218 -28.64 3.74 -10.12
N ARG A 219 -29.26 2.67 -9.59
CA ARG A 219 -28.92 2.16 -8.26
C ARG A 219 -27.48 1.66 -8.18
N ILE A 220 -27.01 0.94 -9.19
CA ILE A 220 -25.62 0.45 -9.24
C ILE A 220 -24.64 1.63 -9.34
N VAL A 221 -24.95 2.63 -10.16
CA VAL A 221 -24.12 3.84 -10.28
C VAL A 221 -24.05 4.59 -8.96
N ASN A 222 -25.17 4.77 -8.25
CA ASN A 222 -25.16 5.45 -6.94
C ASN A 222 -24.34 4.68 -5.89
N ILE A 223 -24.40 3.34 -5.88
CA ILE A 223 -23.58 2.52 -4.97
C ILE A 223 -22.10 2.65 -5.31
N LEU A 224 -21.75 2.63 -6.60
CA LEU A 224 -20.36 2.81 -7.04
C LEU A 224 -19.84 4.21 -6.72
N GLU A 225 -20.66 5.24 -6.88
CA GLU A 225 -20.30 6.61 -6.56
C GLU A 225 -20.12 6.82 -5.05
N GLN A 226 -20.96 6.18 -4.23
CA GLN A 226 -20.78 6.18 -2.78
C GLN A 226 -19.49 5.46 -2.38
N ARG A 227 -19.21 4.28 -2.95
CA ARG A 227 -17.96 3.55 -2.68
C ARG A 227 -16.73 4.33 -3.13
N ALA A 228 -16.81 5.06 -4.24
CA ALA A 228 -15.73 5.93 -4.68
C ALA A 228 -15.47 7.06 -3.66
N LYS A 229 -16.52 7.72 -3.16
CA LYS A 229 -16.39 8.76 -2.12
C LYS A 229 -15.82 8.20 -0.81
N GLU A 230 -16.23 7.00 -0.41
CA GLU A 230 -15.70 6.33 0.78
C GLU A 230 -14.21 5.97 0.61
N ALA A 231 -13.82 5.46 -0.56
CA ALA A 231 -12.43 5.15 -0.88
C ALA A 231 -11.53 6.41 -0.93
N ASP A 232 -12.03 7.51 -1.48
CA ASP A 232 -11.31 8.80 -1.50
C ASP A 232 -11.09 9.32 -0.08
N PHE A 233 -12.11 9.27 0.78
CA PHE A 233 -11.99 9.66 2.17
C PHE A 233 -11.01 8.76 2.94
N GLU A 234 -11.07 7.45 2.75
CA GLU A 234 -10.13 6.51 3.38
C GLU A 234 -8.69 6.77 2.93
N SER A 235 -8.48 7.02 1.63
CA SER A 235 -7.18 7.42 1.08
C SER A 235 -6.64 8.70 1.73
N ASP A 236 -7.46 9.74 1.89
CA ASP A 236 -7.06 10.99 2.55
C ASP A 236 -6.68 10.77 4.01
N THR A 237 -7.47 9.96 4.75
CA THR A 237 -7.13 9.65 6.16
C THR A 237 -5.82 8.87 6.30
N LEU A 238 -5.54 7.95 5.36
CA LEU A 238 -4.29 7.20 5.33
C LEU A 238 -3.09 8.10 5.00
N LEU A 239 -3.24 9.03 4.05
CA LEU A 239 -2.22 10.02 3.73
C LEU A 239 -1.91 10.91 4.95
N ASP A 240 -2.94 11.37 5.65
CA ASP A 240 -2.81 12.15 6.88
C ASP A 240 -2.08 11.37 7.98
N GLN A 241 -2.44 10.10 8.17
CA GLN A 241 -1.77 9.23 9.13
C GLN A 241 -0.30 9.01 8.76
N GLN A 242 -0.01 8.78 7.48
CA GLN A 242 1.35 8.62 6.97
C GLN A 242 2.18 9.89 7.18
N GLN A 243 1.59 11.06 6.94
CA GLN A 243 2.25 12.35 7.14
C GLN A 243 2.55 12.61 8.63
N ARG A 244 1.61 12.30 9.53
CA ARG A 244 1.85 12.37 10.99
C ARG A 244 2.97 11.42 11.43
N SER A 245 2.98 10.20 10.91
CA SER A 245 4.04 9.21 11.17
C SER A 245 5.42 9.70 10.71
N ARG A 246 5.49 10.28 9.50
CA ARG A 246 6.72 10.91 8.97
C ARG A 246 7.20 12.07 9.85
N ASN A 247 6.31 12.95 10.27
CA ASN A 247 6.66 14.09 11.12
C ASN A 247 7.21 13.63 12.48
N MET A 248 6.58 12.62 13.10
CA MET A 248 7.06 12.05 14.36
C MET A 248 8.44 11.39 14.20
N MET A 249 8.65 10.63 13.11
CA MET A 249 9.95 10.02 12.83
C MET A 249 11.03 11.08 12.58
N SER A 250 10.71 12.14 11.84
CA SER A 250 11.60 13.28 11.63
C SER A 250 12.00 13.95 12.95
N GLN A 251 11.05 14.19 13.84
CA GLN A 251 11.33 14.72 15.18
C GLN A 251 12.23 13.78 15.99
N LYS A 252 11.92 12.48 16.03
CA LYS A 252 12.76 11.48 16.72
C LYS A 252 14.17 11.42 16.16
N MET A 253 14.33 11.52 14.84
CA MET A 253 15.64 11.59 14.18
C MET A 253 16.42 12.83 14.63
N GLN A 254 15.77 14.00 14.69
CA GLN A 254 16.42 15.22 15.18
C GLN A 254 16.86 15.11 16.65
N GLU A 255 16.02 14.53 17.51
CA GLU A 255 16.38 14.29 18.92
C GLU A 255 17.54 13.31 19.05
N MET A 256 17.54 12.23 18.25
CA MET A 256 18.63 11.27 18.20
C MET A 256 19.94 11.93 17.77
N THR A 257 19.91 12.81 16.75
CA THR A 257 21.08 13.59 16.33
C THR A 257 21.58 14.48 17.46
N LYS A 258 20.70 15.19 18.19
CA LYS A 258 21.09 16.03 19.33
C LYS A 258 21.76 15.21 20.44
N LEU A 259 21.20 14.05 20.77
CA LEU A 259 21.79 13.14 21.75
C LEU A 259 23.16 12.62 21.30
N GLN A 260 23.29 12.24 20.03
CA GLN A 260 24.56 11.80 19.46
C GLN A 260 25.63 12.92 19.51
N THR A 261 25.25 14.16 19.21
CA THR A 261 26.15 15.32 19.34
C THR A 261 26.55 15.53 20.80
N SER A 262 25.61 15.46 21.74
CA SER A 262 25.88 15.61 23.17
C SER A 262 26.84 14.52 23.68
N LEU A 263 26.61 13.26 23.32
CA LEU A 263 27.48 12.14 23.65
C LEU A 263 28.89 12.32 23.07
N THR A 264 28.99 12.81 21.84
CA THR A 264 30.27 13.10 21.19
C THR A 264 31.04 14.20 21.94
N THR A 265 30.35 15.27 22.36
CA THR A 265 30.95 16.34 23.17
C THR A 265 31.43 15.82 24.52
N GLN A 266 30.60 15.07 25.25
CA GLN A 266 30.99 14.46 26.52
C GLN A 266 32.20 13.52 26.38
N THR A 267 32.27 12.78 25.27
CA THR A 267 33.42 11.92 24.97
C THR A 267 34.71 12.74 24.77
N LYS A 268 34.63 13.89 24.07
CA LYS A 268 35.77 14.81 23.92
C LYS A 268 36.21 15.39 25.25
N ASP A 269 35.28 15.81 26.09
CA ASP A 269 35.57 16.35 27.42
C ASP A 269 36.27 15.33 28.31
N LEU A 270 35.82 14.07 28.29
CA LEU A 270 36.47 12.97 29.01
C LEU A 270 37.91 12.71 28.50
N ILE A 271 38.14 12.78 27.19
CA ILE A 271 39.48 12.65 26.61
C ILE A 271 40.38 13.79 27.10
N HIS A 272 39.91 15.03 27.05
CA HIS A 272 40.66 16.19 27.55
C HIS A 272 40.95 16.09 29.04
N LEU A 273 39.97 15.65 29.84
CA LEU A 273 40.15 15.42 31.26
C LEU A 273 41.20 14.33 31.52
N GLY A 274 41.17 13.22 30.77
CA GLY A 274 42.18 12.16 30.84
C GLY A 274 43.59 12.66 30.49
N GLN A 275 43.71 13.52 29.47
CA GLN A 275 44.97 14.17 29.13
C GLN A 275 45.47 15.11 30.24
N ALA A 276 44.58 15.89 30.87
CA ALA A 276 44.93 16.76 31.97
C ALA A 276 45.41 15.97 33.20
N TYR A 277 44.73 14.88 33.56
CA TYR A 277 45.18 13.98 34.62
C TYR A 277 46.54 13.34 34.31
N SER A 278 46.76 12.91 33.08
CA SER A 278 48.06 12.36 32.65
C SER A 278 49.19 13.39 32.81
N LYS A 279 48.96 14.64 32.39
CA LYS A 279 49.91 15.75 32.59
C LYS A 279 50.20 16.01 34.06
N LEU A 280 49.17 16.08 34.89
CA LEU A 280 49.29 16.28 36.34
C LEU A 280 50.11 15.16 36.99
N ASN A 281 49.79 13.91 36.65
CA ASN A 281 50.48 12.72 37.16
C ASN A 281 51.97 12.71 36.76
N ASN A 282 52.29 13.07 35.52
CA ASN A 282 53.66 13.20 35.05
C ASN A 282 54.39 14.33 35.81
N SER A 283 53.75 15.49 35.99
CA SER A 283 54.31 16.59 36.76
C SER A 283 54.62 16.18 38.21
N TYR A 284 53.74 15.39 38.83
CA TYR A 284 53.95 14.86 40.18
C TYR A 284 55.08 13.82 40.26
N ARG A 285 55.25 13.00 39.22
CA ARG A 285 56.32 12.00 39.13
C ARG A 285 57.70 12.61 38.89
N TYR A 286 57.80 13.64 38.06
CA TYR A 286 59.08 14.24 37.65
C TYR A 286 59.43 15.53 38.39
N GLY A 287 58.51 16.13 39.15
CA GLY A 287 58.74 17.33 39.95
C GLY A 287 59.21 17.09 41.39
N LYS A 288 59.45 15.82 41.78
CA LYS A 288 60.13 15.47 43.04
C LYS A 288 61.63 15.24 42.76
N THR A 289 62.37 16.33 42.65
CA THR A 289 63.83 16.41 42.79
C THR A 289 64.13 17.67 43.56
#